data_AF-A0A519WDT2-F1
#
_entry.id   AF-A0A519WDT2-F1
#
_cell.length_a   1.000
_cell.length_b   1.000
_cell.length_c   1.000
_cell.angle_alpha   90.00
_cell.angle_beta   90.00
_cell.angle_gamma   90.00
#
_symmetry.space_group_name_H-M   'P 1'
#
loop_
_entity.id
_entity.type
_entity.pdbx_description
1 polymer ?
#
loop_
_entity_poly.entity_id
_entity_poly.type
_entity_poly.pdbx_seq_one_letter_code
_entity_poly.pdbx_strand_id
1 'polypeptide(L)'
;MELQNVIKQIVQDNELHSRWLNTLSLMENTGARKISACEHKTEVSLIILKHAAEEHRHAYYLKKQIGKFSDGFPTYADEYLVAPHDSRFYLNKLDVDVCKYLKTELGL
;
A
#
# COMPACT_ATOMS: atom_id res chain seq x y z
N MET A 1 16.27 16.56 -3.35
CA MET A 1 15.28 16.47 -4.44
C MET A 1 13.91 16.61 -3.82
N GLU A 2 13.14 17.64 -4.17
CA GLU A 2 11.80 17.84 -3.59
C GLU A 2 10.82 16.78 -4.12
N LEU A 3 10.00 16.20 -3.24
CA LEU A 3 9.02 15.16 -3.56
C LEU A 3 8.13 15.52 -4.77
N GLN A 4 7.76 16.79 -4.88
CA GLN A 4 6.94 17.28 -5.99
C GLN A 4 7.58 17.05 -7.37
N ASN A 5 8.90 17.18 -7.47
CA ASN A 5 9.61 16.97 -8.74
C ASN A 5 9.63 15.48 -9.11
N VAL A 6 9.75 14.60 -8.13
CA VAL A 6 9.66 13.14 -8.35
C VAL A 6 8.28 12.75 -8.84
N ILE A 7 7.22 13.24 -8.18
CA ILE A 7 5.85 12.96 -8.58
C ILE A 7 5.60 13.48 -10.00
N LYS A 8 6.05 14.69 -10.33
CA LYS A 8 5.94 15.24 -11.69
C LYS A 8 6.59 14.34 -12.74
N GLN A 9 7.77 13.78 -12.45
CA GLN A 9 8.45 12.86 -13.37
C GLN A 9 7.67 11.55 -13.54
N ILE A 10 7.16 10.98 -12.44
CA ILE A 10 6.38 9.74 -12.47
C ILE A 10 5.11 9.89 -13.32
N VAL A 11 4.36 10.99 -13.13
CA VAL A 11 3.06 11.15 -13.79
C VAL A 11 3.15 11.52 -15.28
N GLN A 12 4.33 11.94 -15.76
CA GLN A 12 4.57 12.30 -17.16
C GLN A 12 4.71 11.08 -18.08
N ASP A 13 5.02 9.91 -17.52
CA ASP A 13 5.14 8.65 -18.26
C ASP A 13 3.97 7.74 -17.88
N ASN A 14 3.09 7.44 -18.86
CA ASN A 14 1.88 6.64 -18.61
C ASN A 14 2.20 5.23 -18.11
N GLU A 15 3.29 4.61 -18.55
CA GLU A 15 3.65 3.27 -18.09
C GLU A 15 4.18 3.32 -16.66
N LEU A 16 5.10 4.25 -16.37
CA LEU A 16 5.63 4.45 -15.02
C LEU A 16 4.54 4.85 -14.03
N HIS A 17 3.64 5.77 -14.43
CA HIS A 17 2.47 6.17 -13.67
C HIS A 17 1.57 4.96 -13.38
N SER A 18 1.27 4.14 -14.39
CA SER A 18 0.43 2.95 -14.22
C SER A 18 1.05 1.93 -13.26
N ARG A 19 2.36 1.67 -13.37
CA ARG A 19 3.12 0.83 -12.41
C ARG A 19 3.07 1.42 -11.01
N TRP A 20 3.20 2.74 -10.87
CA TRP A 20 3.15 3.42 -9.59
C TRP A 20 1.77 3.31 -8.94
N LEU A 21 0.67 3.55 -9.68
CA LEU A 21 -0.69 3.34 -9.18
C LEU A 21 -0.94 1.89 -8.78
N ASN A 22 -0.45 0.92 -9.57
CA ASN A 22 -0.59 -0.50 -9.24
C ASN A 22 0.18 -0.86 -7.94
N THR A 23 1.32 -0.20 -7.72
CA THR A 23 2.14 -0.35 -6.52
C THR A 23 1.46 0.27 -5.30
N LEU A 24 0.91 1.47 -5.41
CA LEU A 24 0.11 2.08 -4.33
C LEU A 24 -1.11 1.22 -4.01
N SER A 25 -1.80 0.70 -5.03
CA SER A 25 -2.93 -0.24 -4.86
C SER A 25 -2.52 -1.50 -4.09
N LEU A 26 -1.33 -2.05 -4.35
CA LEU A 26 -0.79 -3.18 -3.59
C LEU A 26 -0.54 -2.81 -2.12
N MET A 27 0.02 -1.63 -1.85
CA MET A 27 0.34 -1.18 -0.50
C MET A 27 -0.92 -0.97 0.34
N GLU A 28 -1.94 -0.26 -0.18
CA GLU A 28 -3.23 -0.06 0.48
C GLU A 28 -3.93 -1.41 0.75
N ASN A 29 -3.94 -2.31 -0.24
CA ASN A 29 -4.51 -3.66 -0.05
C ASN A 29 -3.76 -4.48 1.00
N THR A 30 -2.44 -4.30 1.10
CA THR A 30 -1.63 -4.94 2.13
C THR A 30 -1.93 -4.36 3.51
N GLY A 31 -2.11 -3.05 3.61
CA GLY A 31 -2.58 -2.36 4.82
C GLY A 31 -3.93 -2.89 5.30
N ALA A 32 -4.93 -2.96 4.41
CA ALA A 32 -6.25 -3.51 4.72
C ALA A 32 -6.16 -4.94 5.29
N ARG A 33 -5.36 -5.82 4.66
CA ARG A 33 -5.14 -7.19 5.14
C ARG A 33 -4.48 -7.25 6.50
N LYS A 34 -3.54 -6.34 6.80
CA LYS A 34 -2.88 -6.25 8.11
C LYS A 34 -3.85 -5.81 9.19
N ILE A 35 -4.66 -4.78 8.92
CA ILE A 35 -5.70 -4.30 9.84
C ILE A 35 -6.66 -5.45 10.18
N SER A 36 -7.18 -6.16 9.17
CA SER A 36 -8.06 -7.31 9.39
C SER A 36 -7.36 -8.47 10.12
N ALA A 37 -6.06 -8.70 9.88
CA ALA A 37 -5.31 -9.74 10.59
C ALA A 37 -5.04 -9.41 12.06
N CYS A 38 -4.94 -8.13 12.40
CA CYS A 38 -4.74 -7.64 13.78
C CYS A 38 -6.05 -7.48 14.56
N GLU A 39 -7.19 -7.80 13.95
CA GLU A 39 -8.50 -7.68 14.55
C GLU A 39 -8.68 -8.64 15.74
N HIS A 40 -9.19 -8.14 16.87
CA HIS A 40 -9.52 -8.98 18.02
C HIS A 40 -10.76 -9.83 17.72
N LYS A 41 -10.77 -11.09 18.15
CA LYS A 41 -11.87 -12.05 17.84
C LYS A 41 -13.25 -11.62 18.33
N THR A 42 -13.31 -10.78 19.36
CA THR A 42 -14.56 -10.37 20.02
C THR A 42 -14.66 -8.85 20.23
N GLU A 43 -13.54 -8.12 20.20
CA GLU A 43 -13.48 -6.70 20.56
C GLU A 43 -13.20 -5.84 19.33
N VAL A 44 -14.06 -6.01 18.32
CA VAL A 44 -13.98 -5.25 17.08
C VAL A 44 -14.73 -3.95 17.24
N SER A 45 -14.04 -2.83 17.08
CA SER A 45 -14.67 -1.51 17.06
C SER A 45 -15.06 -1.08 15.65
N LEU A 46 -16.04 -0.19 15.56
CA LEU A 46 -16.45 0.44 14.31
C LEU A 46 -15.27 1.12 13.58
N ILE A 47 -14.30 1.67 14.33
CA ILE A 47 -13.13 2.35 13.78
C ILE A 47 -12.27 1.38 12.97
N ILE A 48 -12.01 0.18 13.49
CA ILE A 48 -11.20 -0.84 12.80
C ILE A 48 -11.89 -1.28 11.50
N LEU A 49 -13.19 -1.58 11.56
CA LEU A 49 -13.97 -1.97 10.40
C LEU A 49 -14.01 -0.88 9.33
N LYS A 50 -14.17 0.39 9.75
CA LYS A 50 -14.16 1.53 8.84
C LYS A 50 -12.81 1.66 8.13
N HIS A 51 -11.71 1.59 8.86
CA HIS A 51 -10.37 1.68 8.26
C HIS A 51 -10.11 0.55 7.26
N ALA A 52 -10.39 -0.71 7.63
CA ALA A 52 -10.21 -1.83 6.71
C ALA A 52 -11.02 -1.66 5.40
N ALA A 53 -12.26 -1.16 5.51
CA ALA A 53 -13.10 -0.88 4.35
C ALA A 53 -12.57 0.29 3.49
N GLU A 54 -12.08 1.36 4.12
CA GLU A 54 -11.53 2.53 3.43
C GLU A 54 -10.24 2.18 2.66
N GLU A 55 -9.33 1.42 3.26
CA GLU A 55 -8.08 0.97 2.61
C GLU A 55 -8.37 0.07 1.40
N HIS A 56 -9.32 -0.88 1.52
CA HIS A 56 -9.76 -1.67 0.36
C HIS A 56 -10.38 -0.81 -0.74
N ARG A 57 -11.14 0.23 -0.36
CA ARG A 57 -11.72 1.19 -1.33
C ARG A 57 -10.62 1.98 -2.04
N HIS A 58 -9.58 2.42 -1.33
CA HIS A 58 -8.44 3.12 -1.94
C HIS A 58 -7.70 2.23 -2.92
N ALA A 59 -7.38 1.00 -2.54
CA ALA A 59 -6.75 0.02 -3.42
C ALA A 59 -7.58 -0.18 -4.71
N TYR A 60 -8.88 -0.44 -4.57
CA TYR A 60 -9.78 -0.59 -5.71
C TYR A 60 -9.78 0.66 -6.61
N TYR A 61 -9.89 1.85 -6.02
CA TYR A 61 -9.93 3.10 -6.77
C TYR A 61 -8.67 3.32 -7.60
N LEU A 62 -7.49 3.10 -7.01
CA LEU A 62 -6.20 3.22 -7.68
C LEU A 62 -6.08 2.24 -8.84
N LYS A 63 -6.42 0.96 -8.60
CA LYS A 63 -6.44 -0.08 -9.64
C LYS A 63 -7.35 0.32 -10.81
N LYS A 64 -8.53 0.87 -10.51
CA LYS A 64 -9.50 1.34 -11.52
C LYS A 64 -8.98 2.53 -12.33
N GLN A 65 -8.19 3.43 -11.73
CA GLN A 65 -7.64 4.57 -12.46
C GLN A 65 -6.64 4.16 -13.53
N ILE A 66 -5.95 3.04 -13.37
CA ILE A 66 -4.97 2.53 -14.35
C ILE A 66 -5.61 2.36 -15.73
N GLY A 67 -6.86 1.86 -15.78
CA GLY A 67 -7.60 1.67 -17.04
C GLY A 67 -7.87 2.95 -17.84
N LYS A 68 -7.59 4.14 -17.29
CA LYS A 68 -7.63 5.40 -18.05
C LYS A 68 -6.38 5.64 -18.88
N PHE A 69 -5.29 4.93 -18.58
CA PHE A 69 -3.96 5.14 -19.15
C PHE A 69 -3.44 3.90 -19.89
N SER A 70 -3.78 2.69 -19.42
CA SER A 70 -3.31 1.41 -19.97
C SER A 70 -4.19 0.24 -19.54
N ASP A 71 -4.32 -0.76 -20.41
CA ASP A 71 -4.97 -2.05 -20.12
C ASP A 71 -4.00 -3.10 -19.51
N GLY A 72 -2.74 -2.73 -19.28
CA GLY A 72 -1.61 -3.66 -19.09
C GLY A 72 -1.24 -4.07 -17.66
N PHE A 73 -2.08 -3.85 -16.64
CA PHE A 73 -1.69 -4.10 -15.22
C PHE A 73 -2.74 -4.93 -14.44
N PRO A 74 -3.03 -6.17 -14.87
CA PRO A 74 -4.13 -6.96 -14.33
C PRO A 74 -3.88 -7.41 -12.88
N THR A 75 -2.63 -7.66 -12.51
CA THR A 75 -2.26 -8.28 -11.23
C THR A 75 -1.22 -7.44 -10.49
N TYR A 76 -0.80 -7.91 -9.33
CA TYR A 76 0.37 -7.38 -8.64
C TYR A 76 1.62 -8.21 -8.96
N ALA A 77 1.77 -8.78 -10.17
CA ALA A 77 3.02 -9.45 -10.55
C ALA A 77 4.18 -8.45 -10.57
N ASP A 78 5.40 -8.92 -10.35
CA ASP A 78 6.56 -8.05 -10.13
C ASP A 78 6.88 -7.17 -11.35
N GLU A 79 6.60 -7.64 -12.57
CA GLU A 79 6.76 -6.85 -13.79
C GLU A 79 5.86 -5.60 -13.86
N TYR A 80 4.76 -5.59 -13.08
CA TYR A 80 3.73 -4.56 -13.07
C TYR A 80 3.88 -3.56 -11.92
N LEU A 81 4.98 -3.63 -11.18
CA LEU A 81 5.22 -2.83 -9.99
C LEU A 81 6.48 -1.96 -10.13
N VAL A 82 6.51 -0.89 -9.35
CA VAL A 82 7.73 -0.12 -9.09
C VAL A 82 8.42 -0.74 -7.88
N ALA A 83 9.71 -1.07 -8.02
CA ALA A 83 10.53 -1.65 -6.96
C ALA A 83 9.80 -2.79 -6.21
N PRO A 84 9.40 -3.88 -6.89
CA PRO A 84 8.48 -4.89 -6.35
C PRO A 84 8.93 -5.47 -5.00
N HIS A 85 10.22 -5.70 -4.83
CA HIS A 85 10.80 -6.17 -3.57
C HIS A 85 10.55 -5.16 -2.45
N ASP A 86 11.04 -3.92 -2.59
CA ASP A 86 10.91 -2.90 -1.56
C ASP A 86 9.45 -2.59 -1.23
N SER A 87 8.59 -2.49 -2.24
CA SER A 87 7.17 -2.20 -2.09
C SER A 87 6.41 -3.27 -1.30
N ARG A 88 6.77 -4.56 -1.45
CA ARG A 88 6.17 -5.66 -0.68
C ARG A 88 6.70 -5.73 0.74
N PHE A 89 8.00 -5.51 0.92
CA PHE A 89 8.65 -5.67 2.21
C PHE A 89 8.52 -4.44 3.11
N TYR A 90 8.21 -3.27 2.55
CA TYR A 90 8.16 -2.01 3.30
C TYR A 90 7.28 -2.10 4.56
N LEU A 91 6.01 -2.53 4.43
CA LEU A 91 5.11 -2.60 5.58
C LEU A 91 5.53 -3.70 6.58
N ASN A 92 6.09 -4.81 6.11
CA ASN A 92 6.61 -5.84 7.02
C ASN A 92 7.85 -5.36 7.78
N LYS A 93 8.72 -4.60 7.13
CA LYS A 93 9.87 -3.97 7.76
C LYS A 93 9.43 -2.95 8.81
N LEU A 94 8.41 -2.15 8.48
CA LEU A 94 7.82 -1.20 9.40
C LEU A 94 7.30 -1.89 10.67
N ASP A 95 6.62 -3.04 10.55
CA ASP A 95 6.19 -3.81 11.72
C ASP A 95 7.37 -4.21 12.60
N VAL A 96 8.45 -4.71 12.01
CA VAL A 96 9.67 -5.10 12.75
C VAL A 96 10.29 -3.90 13.46
N ASP A 97 10.37 -2.76 12.79
CA ASP A 97 10.96 -1.55 13.34
C ASP A 97 10.09 -0.96 14.46
N VAL A 98 8.76 -1.02 14.33
CA VAL A 98 7.82 -0.68 15.41
C VAL A 98 7.98 -1.61 16.60
N CYS A 99 8.05 -2.92 16.40
CA CYS A 99 8.29 -3.87 17.51
C CYS A 99 9.60 -3.59 18.25
N LYS A 100 10.69 -3.28 17.53
CA LYS A 100 11.96 -2.89 18.16
C LYS A 100 11.82 -1.61 18.97
N TYR A 101 11.11 -0.61 18.43
CA TYR A 101 10.86 0.65 19.11
C TYR A 101 10.05 0.43 20.40
N LEU A 102 8.94 -0.29 20.33
CA LEU A 102 8.09 -0.60 21.50
C LEU A 102 8.89 -1.30 22.60
N LYS A 103 9.75 -2.25 22.22
CA LYS A 103 10.62 -2.94 23.18
C LYS A 103 11.66 -2.04 23.82
N THR A 104 12.27 -1.16 23.03
CA THR A 104 13.39 -0.32 23.48
C THR A 104 12.91 0.85 24.32
N GLU A 105 11.83 1.51 23.91
CA GLU A 105 11.34 2.74 24.53
C GLU A 105 10.23 2.51 25.56
N LEU A 106 9.38 1.50 25.35
CA LEU A 106 8.22 1.23 26.20
C LEU A 106 8.35 -0.06 27.04
N GLY A 107 9.39 -0.87 26.80
CA GLY A 107 9.62 -2.13 27.53
C GLY A 107 8.56 -3.21 27.25
N LEU A 108 7.82 -3.10 26.13
CA LEU A 108 6.78 -4.03 25.69
C LEU A 108 7.32 -5.14 24.79
#